data_AF-A0A9P5KSN1-F1
#
_entry.id   AF-A0A9P5KSN1-F1
#
_cell.length_a   1.000
_cell.length_b   1.000
_cell.length_c   1.000
_cell.angle_alpha   90.00
_cell.angle_beta   90.00
_cell.angle_gamma   90.00
#
_symmetry.space_group_name_H-M   'P 1'
#
loop_
_entity.id
_entity.type
_entity.pdbx_description
1 polymer ?
#
loop_
_entity_poly.entity_id
_entity_poly.type
_entity_poly.pdbx_seq_one_letter_code
_entity_poly.pdbx_strand_id
1 'polypeptide(L)'
;MFFSPHRDPTRVAQRIQTRASHGFSNGSKHNNYDSDEDSLWSDSEEEEFPVNPSDTDEDEASTPEERLRKIEEERQRQIKLEQQRREEEAKRKAEAEAAAKAKAEAEAKAKAEREAAAVAAAAKKKAEEEAAAKALKEAEVKAKADAKAKSRTAGTALINRLQIEADFLKHKQKIADIKTQILQPVTENKQMKSFCFQAKRKVRPKLGQLTHSQRQLQEIYNSLIQAVDECRNANEIVYHWVLNFFAKAVVAQAEVETIVSIQTATPLGKLAAMMMVRYEPLKELLLARFVKKCPLVIGYTCAIDTEEGRIRMGWKRKGGKWEEPNSYSERLSGICAVWTAITISQVDTAGQPHPYPIENSWRFAARLANTPVELLTDTHFSVMGIWWDVASEIFLNEYGRQGQKLLELIHTKWIAQVAERKYPAALRLLLLGEDWKKEGKLGNLLPLEP
;
A
#
# COMPACT_ATOMS: atom_id res chain seq x y z
N MET A 1 46.92 -36.63 -2.74
CA MET A 1 47.22 -36.22 -4.13
C MET A 1 46.72 -34.79 -4.30
N PHE A 2 47.66 -33.89 -4.63
CA PHE A 2 47.59 -32.63 -5.41
C PHE A 2 46.26 -31.85 -5.45
N PHE A 3 46.18 -30.52 -5.28
CA PHE A 3 47.13 -29.43 -5.01
C PHE A 3 46.35 -28.21 -4.48
N SER A 4 47.11 -27.25 -3.97
CA SER A 4 46.77 -26.08 -3.16
C SER A 4 46.07 -24.89 -3.88
N PRO A 5 45.74 -23.81 -3.12
CA PRO A 5 44.77 -22.74 -3.43
C PRO A 5 45.44 -21.37 -3.75
N HIS A 6 44.65 -20.28 -3.62
CA HIS A 6 44.97 -18.84 -3.63
C HIS A 6 44.78 -18.07 -4.96
N ARG A 7 44.00 -16.97 -4.95
CA ARG A 7 44.53 -15.63 -4.63
C ARG A 7 43.43 -14.55 -4.53
N ASP A 8 43.83 -13.56 -3.75
CA ASP A 8 43.17 -12.40 -3.14
C ASP A 8 42.78 -11.27 -4.14
N PRO A 9 42.01 -10.25 -3.70
CA PRO A 9 41.44 -9.16 -4.47
C PRO A 9 42.37 -7.92 -4.53
N THR A 10 41.87 -6.88 -5.20
CA THR A 10 42.25 -5.44 -5.22
C THR A 10 42.94 -4.88 -6.47
N ARG A 11 42.51 -3.62 -6.76
CA ARG A 11 43.06 -2.60 -7.68
C ARG A 11 42.69 -2.83 -9.16
N VAL A 12 42.05 -1.89 -9.84
CA VAL A 12 42.66 -0.60 -10.22
C VAL A 12 41.67 0.56 -10.17
N ALA A 13 42.03 1.59 -9.40
CA ALA A 13 41.54 2.96 -9.53
C ALA A 13 42.73 3.85 -9.95
N GLN A 14 42.44 4.85 -10.77
CA GLN A 14 43.12 6.15 -10.91
C GLN A 14 44.56 6.25 -11.49
N ARG A 15 44.64 7.00 -12.60
CA ARG A 15 45.68 8.00 -12.97
C ARG A 15 44.88 9.21 -13.46
N ILE A 16 44.77 10.37 -12.80
CA ILE A 16 45.75 11.41 -12.39
C ILE A 16 46.66 11.91 -13.52
N GLN A 17 46.20 13.00 -14.13
CA GLN A 17 46.86 14.30 -14.42
C GLN A 17 48.40 14.40 -14.39
N THR A 18 48.91 15.10 -15.41
CA THR A 18 50.05 16.05 -15.34
C THR A 18 49.62 17.27 -16.18
N ARG A 19 49.30 18.41 -15.54
CA ARG A 19 50.14 19.60 -15.25
C ARG A 19 50.58 20.34 -16.52
N ALA A 20 50.02 21.53 -16.79
CA ALA A 20 50.47 22.86 -16.31
C ALA A 20 51.60 23.39 -17.21
N SER A 21 51.69 24.65 -17.66
CA SER A 21 51.27 25.95 -17.13
C SER A 21 51.67 27.05 -18.13
N HIS A 22 51.36 28.32 -17.80
CA HIS A 22 51.65 29.62 -18.43
C HIS A 22 50.49 30.15 -19.28
N GLY A 23 49.88 31.31 -19.01
CA GLY A 23 50.14 32.34 -18.01
C GLY A 23 49.55 33.67 -18.49
N PHE A 24 48.60 34.21 -17.71
CA PHE A 24 48.30 35.64 -17.46
C PHE A 24 47.99 36.64 -18.61
N SER A 25 46.77 37.20 -18.48
CA SER A 25 46.48 38.65 -18.25
C SER A 25 46.01 39.57 -19.39
N ASN A 26 44.79 40.07 -19.16
CA ASN A 26 44.20 41.40 -19.44
C ASN A 26 43.95 41.87 -20.88
N GLY A 27 42.75 42.42 -21.08
CA GLY A 27 42.50 43.37 -22.16
C GLY A 27 41.05 43.48 -22.61
N SER A 28 40.24 44.19 -21.84
CA SER A 28 38.94 44.71 -22.25
C SER A 28 39.09 45.66 -23.46
N LYS A 29 38.24 45.51 -24.50
CA LYS A 29 37.36 46.57 -25.05
C LYS A 29 36.78 46.24 -26.44
N HIS A 30 35.46 46.41 -26.48
CA HIS A 30 34.59 47.00 -27.50
C HIS A 30 34.50 46.47 -28.95
N ASN A 31 33.25 46.05 -29.22
CA ASN A 31 32.49 46.21 -30.47
C ASN A 31 32.87 47.42 -31.30
N ASN A 32 32.82 47.24 -32.61
CA ASN A 32 32.18 48.21 -33.51
C ASN A 32 31.64 47.50 -34.75
N TYR A 33 30.33 47.56 -34.91
CA TYR A 33 29.62 47.41 -36.17
C TYR A 33 28.59 48.52 -36.13
N ASP A 34 28.91 49.64 -36.75
CA ASP A 34 27.97 50.74 -36.99
C ASP A 34 28.09 51.09 -38.46
N SER A 35 26.97 50.91 -39.14
CA SER A 35 26.62 51.50 -40.42
C SER A 35 25.53 52.50 -40.10
N ASP A 36 25.75 53.78 -40.39
CA ASP A 36 24.75 54.69 -40.93
C ASP A 36 25.41 56.04 -41.30
N GLU A 37 25.23 56.37 -42.58
CA GLU A 37 24.89 57.66 -43.19
C GLU A 37 25.57 59.00 -42.84
N ASP A 38 25.58 59.83 -43.90
CA ASP A 38 25.69 61.29 -43.98
C ASP A 38 27.07 61.97 -44.02
N SER A 39 27.46 62.35 -45.24
CA SER A 39 28.06 63.68 -45.49
C SER A 39 27.86 64.10 -46.95
N LEU A 40 27.25 65.27 -47.13
CA LEU A 40 26.91 65.93 -48.38
C LEU A 40 27.64 67.29 -48.40
N TRP A 41 28.40 67.54 -49.48
CA TRP A 41 28.58 68.82 -50.24
C TRP A 41 30.02 69.28 -50.59
N SER A 42 30.12 69.63 -51.89
CA SER A 42 31.10 70.48 -52.63
C SER A 42 32.52 69.94 -52.72
N ASP A 43 33.26 69.99 -53.82
CA ASP A 43 33.22 70.51 -55.21
C ASP A 43 34.15 69.50 -55.95
N SER A 44 34.25 69.30 -57.26
CA SER A 44 34.24 70.17 -58.43
C SER A 44 34.32 69.24 -59.66
N GLU A 45 33.79 69.71 -60.79
CA GLU A 45 34.36 69.57 -62.15
C GLU A 45 34.81 68.18 -62.67
N GLU A 46 34.12 67.67 -63.69
CA GLU A 46 34.68 67.38 -65.02
C GLU A 46 33.60 66.73 -65.92
N GLU A 47 33.09 67.52 -66.88
CA GLU A 47 32.27 67.04 -68.01
C GLU A 47 33.20 66.61 -69.16
N GLU A 48 33.00 65.38 -69.66
CA GLU A 48 33.69 64.84 -70.84
C GLU A 48 33.03 65.30 -72.16
N PHE A 49 33.87 65.85 -73.04
CA PHE A 49 33.64 66.00 -74.47
C PHE A 49 33.63 64.64 -75.19
N PRO A 50 32.93 64.53 -76.34
CA PRO A 50 33.72 64.41 -77.56
C PRO A 50 33.18 65.23 -78.73
N VAL A 51 34.09 65.91 -79.44
CA VAL A 51 33.88 66.52 -80.76
C VAL A 51 34.68 65.72 -81.79
N ASN A 52 34.06 65.41 -82.93
CA ASN A 52 34.70 65.50 -84.25
C ASN A 52 33.65 65.52 -85.38
N PRO A 53 33.98 65.98 -86.59
CA PRO A 53 33.51 67.28 -87.09
C PRO A 53 32.83 67.18 -88.46
N SER A 54 32.11 68.23 -88.88
CA SER A 54 31.99 68.58 -90.30
C SER A 54 31.34 69.94 -90.47
N ASP A 55 32.10 70.82 -91.12
CA ASP A 55 31.67 72.10 -91.69
C ASP A 55 30.50 71.93 -92.67
N THR A 56 29.56 72.89 -92.65
CA THR A 56 28.96 73.52 -93.84
C THR A 56 28.12 74.70 -93.37
N ASP A 57 28.62 75.90 -93.62
CA ASP A 57 27.89 77.17 -93.59
C ASP A 57 26.92 77.23 -94.77
N GLU A 58 25.72 77.80 -94.56
CA GLU A 58 25.02 78.63 -95.55
C GLU A 58 23.86 79.39 -94.86
N ASP A 59 24.11 80.67 -94.60
CA ASP A 59 23.14 81.69 -94.20
C ASP A 59 22.29 82.11 -95.42
N GLU A 60 20.97 82.28 -95.27
CA GLU A 60 20.25 83.28 -96.07
C GLU A 60 18.99 83.81 -95.34
N ALA A 61 18.82 85.13 -95.41
CA ALA A 61 18.04 85.97 -94.50
C ALA A 61 16.52 86.01 -94.78
N SER A 62 15.71 86.21 -93.72
CA SER A 62 14.28 86.57 -93.81
C SER A 62 13.92 87.84 -93.02
N THR A 63 13.03 88.65 -93.60
CA THR A 63 12.62 89.99 -93.19
C THR A 63 11.71 90.03 -91.93
N PRO A 64 11.61 91.18 -91.21
CA PRO A 64 11.34 91.25 -89.76
C PRO A 64 9.90 90.98 -89.25
N GLU A 65 8.89 90.78 -90.09
CA GLU A 65 7.47 90.85 -89.65
C GLU A 65 6.90 89.56 -89.01
N GLU A 66 7.57 88.40 -89.16
CA GLU A 66 7.09 87.11 -88.59
C GLU A 66 7.56 86.84 -87.15
N ARG A 67 8.55 87.59 -86.63
CA ARG A 67 9.15 87.34 -85.29
C ARG A 67 8.22 87.70 -84.12
N LEU A 68 7.31 88.64 -84.31
CA LEU A 68 6.45 89.15 -83.22
C LEU A 68 5.29 88.22 -82.82
N ARG A 69 4.81 87.34 -83.72
CA ARG A 69 3.72 86.39 -83.40
C ARG A 69 4.20 85.14 -82.64
N LYS A 70 5.42 84.67 -82.90
CA LYS A 70 6.00 83.51 -82.21
C LYS A 70 6.31 83.79 -80.74
N ILE A 71 6.68 85.03 -80.41
CA ILE A 71 7.05 85.44 -79.04
C ILE A 71 5.85 85.40 -78.08
N GLU A 72 4.63 85.70 -78.54
CA GLU A 72 3.44 85.75 -77.68
C GLU A 72 2.87 84.33 -77.38
N GLU A 73 2.91 83.41 -78.35
CA GLU A 73 2.48 82.01 -78.17
C GLU A 73 3.41 81.21 -77.24
N GLU A 74 4.71 81.51 -77.27
CA GLU A 74 5.71 80.89 -76.37
C GLU A 74 5.47 81.26 -74.90
N ARG A 75 5.07 82.52 -74.65
CA ARG A 75 4.83 83.04 -73.31
C ARG A 75 3.64 82.36 -72.61
N GLN A 76 2.56 82.07 -73.35
CA GLN A 76 1.39 81.40 -72.78
C GLN A 76 1.61 79.91 -72.47
N ARG A 77 2.49 79.23 -73.22
CA ARG A 77 2.83 77.82 -72.95
C ARG A 77 3.66 77.66 -71.67
N GLN A 78 4.54 78.61 -71.38
CA GLN A 78 5.36 78.56 -70.16
C GLN A 78 4.52 78.66 -68.88
N ILE A 79 3.50 79.52 -68.85
CA ILE A 79 2.66 79.73 -67.65
C ILE A 79 1.88 78.45 -67.28
N LYS A 80 1.37 77.71 -68.26
CA LYS A 80 0.64 76.44 -68.01
C LYS A 80 1.57 75.32 -67.51
N LEU A 81 2.79 75.25 -68.03
CA LEU A 81 3.77 74.23 -67.63
C LEU A 81 4.23 74.43 -66.18
N GLU A 82 4.37 75.69 -65.75
CA GLU A 82 4.78 76.03 -64.39
C GLU A 82 3.69 75.72 -63.35
N GLN A 83 2.41 75.92 -63.69
CA GLN A 83 1.29 75.52 -62.82
C GLN A 83 1.21 74.00 -62.62
N GLN A 84 1.41 73.20 -63.69
CA GLN A 84 1.39 71.75 -63.59
C GLN A 84 2.53 71.20 -62.71
N ARG A 85 3.73 71.79 -62.79
CA ARG A 85 4.85 71.41 -61.91
C ARG A 85 4.57 71.67 -60.44
N ARG A 86 3.89 72.78 -60.11
CA ARG A 86 3.54 73.11 -58.71
C ARG A 86 2.51 72.16 -58.12
N GLU A 87 1.51 71.73 -58.90
CA GLU A 87 0.50 70.78 -58.44
C GLU A 87 1.08 69.37 -58.22
N GLU A 88 1.98 68.92 -59.09
CA GLU A 88 2.63 67.61 -58.98
C GLU A 88 3.59 67.53 -57.79
N GLU A 89 4.34 68.61 -57.51
CA GLU A 89 5.23 68.69 -56.35
C GLU A 89 4.46 68.72 -55.01
N ALA A 90 3.33 69.43 -54.97
CA ALA A 90 2.46 69.46 -53.80
C ALA A 90 1.85 68.07 -53.49
N LYS A 91 1.49 67.32 -54.52
CA LYS A 91 0.91 65.97 -54.38
C LYS A 91 1.96 64.95 -53.89
N ARG A 92 3.20 65.00 -54.42
CA ARG A 92 4.29 64.14 -53.94
C ARG A 92 4.66 64.40 -52.47
N LYS A 93 4.62 65.65 -52.00
CA LYS A 93 4.88 65.98 -50.58
C LYS A 93 3.78 65.45 -49.66
N ALA A 94 2.52 65.54 -50.06
CA ALA A 94 1.39 65.02 -49.26
C ALA A 94 1.40 63.48 -49.15
N GLU A 95 1.73 62.76 -50.22
CA GLU A 95 1.84 61.30 -50.19
C GLU A 95 3.04 60.82 -49.35
N ALA A 96 4.17 61.53 -49.40
CA ALA A 96 5.34 61.21 -48.58
C ALA A 96 5.08 61.38 -47.07
N GLU A 97 4.36 62.44 -46.66
CA GLU A 97 4.03 62.68 -45.25
C GLU A 97 3.01 61.66 -44.70
N ALA A 98 2.02 61.26 -45.51
CA ALA A 98 1.07 60.22 -45.15
C ALA A 98 1.72 58.85 -44.96
N ALA A 99 2.68 58.49 -45.83
CA ALA A 99 3.44 57.24 -45.71
C ALA A 99 4.36 57.21 -44.47
N ALA A 100 4.94 58.35 -44.08
CA ALA A 100 5.78 58.46 -42.90
C ALA A 100 4.98 58.28 -41.60
N LYS A 101 3.80 58.89 -41.49
CA LYS A 101 2.91 58.73 -40.31
C LYS A 101 2.40 57.30 -40.16
N ALA A 102 2.03 56.64 -41.27
CA ALA A 102 1.56 55.26 -41.23
C ALA A 102 2.64 54.25 -40.78
N LYS A 103 3.91 54.47 -41.17
CA LYS A 103 5.04 53.63 -40.71
C LYS A 103 5.32 53.81 -39.21
N ALA A 104 5.32 55.05 -38.72
CA ALA A 104 5.56 55.34 -37.30
C ALA A 104 4.49 54.73 -36.38
N GLU A 105 3.21 54.77 -36.79
CA GLU A 105 2.11 54.23 -35.98
C GLU A 105 2.10 52.68 -35.97
N ALA A 106 2.47 52.04 -37.08
CA ALA A 106 2.62 50.59 -37.16
C ALA A 106 3.76 50.06 -36.27
N GLU A 107 4.88 50.78 -36.22
CA GLU A 107 6.05 50.40 -35.43
C GLU A 107 5.81 50.55 -33.91
N ALA A 108 5.13 51.62 -33.50
CA ALA A 108 4.72 51.83 -32.12
C ALA A 108 3.78 50.72 -31.60
N LYS A 109 2.82 50.30 -32.44
CA LYS A 109 1.86 49.24 -32.09
C LYS A 109 2.53 47.86 -32.00
N ALA A 110 3.46 47.56 -32.91
CA ALA A 110 4.23 46.32 -32.88
C ALA A 110 5.16 46.20 -31.65
N LYS A 111 5.71 47.32 -31.17
CA LYS A 111 6.56 47.33 -29.97
C LYS A 111 5.74 47.10 -28.68
N ALA A 112 4.58 47.74 -28.56
CA ALA A 112 3.68 47.56 -27.41
C ALA A 112 3.15 46.12 -27.30
N GLU A 113 2.82 45.49 -28.43
CA GLU A 113 2.31 44.11 -28.46
C GLU A 113 3.39 43.07 -28.08
N ARG A 114 4.65 43.31 -28.50
CA ARG A 114 5.80 42.46 -28.12
C ARG A 114 6.14 42.56 -26.62
N GLU A 115 6.08 43.74 -26.03
CA GLU A 115 6.34 43.92 -24.58
C GLU A 115 5.23 43.28 -23.73
N ALA A 116 3.96 43.44 -24.12
CA ALA A 116 2.84 42.80 -23.42
C ALA A 116 2.92 41.26 -23.47
N ALA A 117 3.29 40.69 -24.63
CA ALA A 117 3.48 39.25 -24.78
C ALA A 117 4.65 38.70 -23.94
N ALA A 118 5.75 39.45 -23.84
CA ALA A 118 6.91 39.07 -23.04
C ALA A 118 6.61 39.04 -21.53
N VAL A 119 5.86 40.02 -21.02
CA VAL A 119 5.45 40.09 -19.60
C VAL A 119 4.48 38.96 -19.25
N ALA A 120 3.51 38.66 -20.13
CA ALA A 120 2.56 37.56 -19.93
C ALA A 120 3.25 36.18 -19.94
N ALA A 121 4.21 35.96 -20.84
CA ALA A 121 4.98 34.71 -20.89
C ALA A 121 5.86 34.51 -19.63
N ALA A 122 6.48 35.58 -19.12
CA ALA A 122 7.29 35.53 -17.89
C ALA A 122 6.44 35.25 -16.64
N ALA A 123 5.23 35.80 -16.55
CA ALA A 123 4.31 35.54 -15.45
C ALA A 123 3.81 34.08 -15.44
N LYS A 124 3.48 33.53 -16.62
CA LYS A 124 3.04 32.13 -16.75
C LYS A 124 4.14 31.14 -16.36
N LYS A 125 5.38 31.39 -16.81
CA LYS A 125 6.53 30.53 -16.48
C LYS A 125 6.84 30.50 -14.98
N LYS A 126 6.77 31.65 -14.29
CA LYS A 126 6.93 31.73 -12.84
C LYS A 126 5.82 31.00 -12.08
N ALA A 127 4.57 31.10 -12.53
CA ALA A 127 3.45 30.40 -11.90
C ALA A 127 3.55 28.87 -12.07
N GLU A 128 3.97 28.39 -13.26
CA GLU A 128 4.21 26.97 -13.52
C GLU A 128 5.40 26.41 -12.71
N GLU A 129 6.50 27.16 -12.60
CA GLU A 129 7.66 26.77 -11.78
C GLU A 129 7.31 26.73 -10.28
N GLU A 130 6.51 27.67 -9.77
CA GLU A 130 6.09 27.68 -8.36
C GLU A 130 5.07 26.57 -8.04
N ALA A 131 4.15 26.27 -8.98
CA ALA A 131 3.22 25.15 -8.85
C ALA A 131 3.95 23.79 -8.90
N ALA A 132 4.91 23.63 -9.82
CA ALA A 132 5.75 22.44 -9.89
C ALA A 132 6.60 22.26 -8.62
N ALA A 133 7.17 23.34 -8.09
CA ALA A 133 7.96 23.30 -6.85
C ALA A 133 7.10 22.95 -5.61
N LYS A 134 5.84 23.42 -5.54
CA LYS A 134 4.90 23.04 -4.47
C LYS A 134 4.50 21.57 -4.58
N ALA A 135 4.16 21.09 -5.77
CA ALA A 135 3.81 19.69 -6.00
C ALA A 135 4.98 18.73 -5.67
N LEU A 136 6.21 19.09 -6.00
CA LEU A 136 7.40 18.30 -5.67
C LEU A 136 7.64 18.24 -4.15
N LYS A 137 7.51 19.36 -3.45
CA LYS A 137 7.64 19.41 -1.98
C LYS A 137 6.54 18.63 -1.27
N GLU A 138 5.30 18.72 -1.72
CA GLU A 138 4.19 17.93 -1.17
C GLU A 138 4.38 16.44 -1.41
N ALA A 139 4.82 16.03 -2.60
CA ALA A 139 5.14 14.64 -2.90
C ALA A 139 6.31 14.12 -2.03
N GLU A 140 7.35 14.92 -1.81
CA GLU A 140 8.49 14.55 -0.96
C GLU A 140 8.09 14.43 0.53
N VAL A 141 7.25 15.34 1.03
CA VAL A 141 6.72 15.28 2.41
C VAL A 141 5.84 14.04 2.59
N LYS A 142 4.97 13.72 1.61
CA LYS A 142 4.14 12.50 1.63
C LYS A 142 5.01 11.24 1.59
N ALA A 143 6.01 11.20 0.70
CA ALA A 143 6.93 10.07 0.59
C ALA A 143 7.76 9.86 1.86
N LYS A 144 8.24 10.93 2.51
CA LYS A 144 8.95 10.86 3.79
C LYS A 144 8.04 10.43 4.95
N ALA A 145 6.80 10.91 4.98
CA ALA A 145 5.80 10.48 5.95
C ALA A 145 5.45 8.98 5.78
N ASP A 146 5.25 8.53 4.54
CA ASP A 146 4.98 7.14 4.20
C ASP A 146 6.18 6.23 4.51
N ALA A 147 7.40 6.67 4.24
CA ALA A 147 8.62 5.92 4.59
C ALA A 147 8.82 5.79 6.10
N LYS A 148 8.58 6.88 6.86
CA LYS A 148 8.65 6.88 8.33
C LYS A 148 7.53 6.03 8.96
N ALA A 149 6.33 6.06 8.38
CA ALA A 149 5.24 5.18 8.77
C ALA A 149 5.59 3.71 8.49
N LYS A 150 6.05 3.38 7.27
CA LYS A 150 6.48 2.02 6.90
C LYS A 150 7.60 1.49 7.81
N SER A 151 8.60 2.31 8.14
CA SER A 151 9.69 1.96 9.05
C SER A 151 9.21 1.69 10.48
N ARG A 152 8.36 2.55 11.05
CA ARG A 152 7.76 2.33 12.39
C ARG A 152 6.88 1.09 12.41
N THR A 153 6.07 0.87 11.38
CA THR A 153 5.21 -0.31 11.28
C THR A 153 6.03 -1.59 11.12
N ALA A 154 7.12 -1.57 10.34
CA ALA A 154 8.02 -2.72 10.19
C ALA A 154 8.73 -3.09 11.49
N GLY A 155 9.19 -2.11 12.28
CA GLY A 155 9.77 -2.33 13.61
C GLY A 155 8.78 -2.95 14.59
N THR A 156 7.55 -2.40 14.66
CA THR A 156 6.48 -2.95 15.51
C THR A 156 6.03 -4.34 15.05
N ALA A 157 5.95 -4.58 13.74
CA ALA A 157 5.60 -5.89 13.17
C ALA A 157 6.65 -6.96 13.51
N LEU A 158 7.94 -6.60 13.47
CA LEU A 158 9.02 -7.50 13.85
C LEU A 158 8.96 -7.85 15.35
N ILE A 159 8.76 -6.87 16.22
CA ILE A 159 8.60 -7.08 17.67
C ILE A 159 7.40 -7.99 17.95
N ASN A 160 6.27 -7.73 17.29
CA ASN A 160 5.08 -8.57 17.39
C ASN A 160 5.37 -10.01 16.94
N ARG A 161 6.12 -10.21 15.85
CA ARG A 161 6.46 -11.55 15.36
C ARG A 161 7.37 -12.32 16.33
N LEU A 162 8.37 -11.65 16.91
CA LEU A 162 9.23 -12.24 17.94
C LEU A 162 8.43 -12.62 19.19
N GLN A 163 7.47 -11.79 19.58
CA GLN A 163 6.56 -12.11 20.69
C GLN A 163 5.65 -13.31 20.37
N ILE A 164 5.10 -13.38 19.15
CA ILE A 164 4.29 -14.52 18.70
C ILE A 164 5.12 -15.82 18.68
N GLU A 165 6.37 -15.75 18.23
CA GLU A 165 7.31 -16.88 18.27
C GLU A 165 7.57 -17.33 19.72
N ALA A 166 7.83 -16.38 20.63
CA ALA A 166 8.02 -16.67 22.05
C ALA A 166 6.76 -17.30 22.69
N ASP A 167 5.57 -16.79 22.38
CA ASP A 167 4.29 -17.34 22.83
C ASP A 167 4.12 -18.79 22.32
N PHE A 168 4.41 -19.04 21.04
CA PHE A 168 4.37 -20.37 20.44
C PHE A 168 5.33 -21.35 21.13
N LEU A 169 6.57 -20.93 21.38
CA LEU A 169 7.58 -21.74 22.07
C LEU A 169 7.19 -22.02 23.52
N LYS A 170 6.59 -21.05 24.23
CA LYS A 170 6.04 -21.26 25.57
C LYS A 170 4.99 -22.38 25.57
N HIS A 171 4.06 -22.36 24.62
CA HIS A 171 3.05 -23.41 24.50
C HIS A 171 3.66 -24.77 24.11
N LYS A 172 4.68 -24.79 23.25
CA LYS A 172 5.43 -26.03 22.93
C LYS A 172 6.15 -26.59 24.15
N GLN A 173 6.77 -25.74 24.96
CA GLN A 173 7.42 -26.14 26.21
C GLN A 173 6.40 -26.72 27.18
N LYS A 174 5.25 -26.07 27.38
CA LYS A 174 4.17 -26.60 28.22
C LYS A 174 3.72 -28.00 27.76
N ILE A 175 3.68 -28.26 26.45
CA ILE A 175 3.38 -29.60 25.92
C ILE A 175 4.47 -30.62 26.25
N ALA A 176 5.75 -30.21 26.26
CA ALA A 176 6.85 -31.06 26.69
C ALA A 176 6.77 -31.34 28.20
N ASP A 177 6.54 -30.31 29.02
CA ASP A 177 6.39 -30.43 30.48
C ASP A 177 5.23 -31.36 30.85
N ILE A 178 4.09 -31.28 30.15
CA ILE A 178 2.98 -32.21 30.36
C ILE A 178 3.40 -33.67 30.12
N LYS A 179 4.30 -33.94 29.17
CA LYS A 179 4.76 -35.31 28.90
C LYS A 179 5.63 -35.83 30.04
N THR A 180 6.55 -35.01 30.53
CA THR A 180 7.54 -35.41 31.55
C THR A 180 6.95 -35.37 32.96
N GLN A 181 6.22 -34.32 33.31
CA GLN A 181 5.72 -34.09 34.68
C GLN A 181 4.38 -34.76 34.97
N ILE A 182 3.57 -35.06 33.95
CA ILE A 182 2.21 -35.62 34.14
C ILE A 182 2.08 -37.02 33.53
N LEU A 183 2.40 -37.17 32.24
CA LEU A 183 2.14 -38.46 31.56
C LEU A 183 3.10 -39.56 32.00
N GLN A 184 4.37 -39.24 32.23
CA GLN A 184 5.37 -40.22 32.62
C GLN A 184 5.10 -40.80 34.03
N PRO A 185 4.90 -39.98 35.10
CA PRO A 185 4.57 -40.51 36.43
C PRO A 185 3.30 -41.37 36.46
N VAL A 186 2.26 -40.96 35.71
CA VAL A 186 1.02 -41.74 35.58
C VAL A 186 1.25 -43.06 34.85
N THR A 187 2.20 -43.12 33.93
CA THR A 187 2.50 -44.35 33.18
C THR A 187 3.26 -45.35 34.05
N GLU A 188 4.17 -44.85 34.90
CA GLU A 188 4.98 -45.65 35.82
C GLU A 188 4.15 -46.18 37.01
N ASN A 189 3.15 -45.42 37.50
CA ASN A 189 2.30 -45.83 38.61
C ASN A 189 0.99 -46.49 38.14
N LYS A 190 0.86 -47.81 38.37
CA LYS A 190 -0.31 -48.62 37.98
C LYS A 190 -1.63 -48.14 38.61
N GLN A 191 -1.61 -47.67 39.85
CA GLN A 191 -2.81 -47.20 40.56
C GLN A 191 -3.29 -45.86 39.98
N MET A 192 -2.38 -44.90 39.77
CA MET A 192 -2.69 -43.62 39.12
C MET A 192 -3.24 -43.85 37.71
N LYS A 193 -2.60 -44.72 36.93
CA LYS A 193 -3.05 -45.09 35.57
C LYS A 193 -4.48 -45.61 35.55
N SER A 194 -4.82 -46.50 36.49
CA SER A 194 -6.18 -47.05 36.62
C SER A 194 -7.20 -45.95 36.88
N PHE A 195 -6.93 -45.06 37.86
CA PHE A 195 -7.81 -43.96 38.21
C PHE A 195 -8.02 -43.00 37.03
N CYS A 196 -6.92 -42.59 36.37
CA CYS A 196 -6.95 -41.78 35.16
C CYS A 196 -7.79 -42.40 34.04
N PHE A 197 -7.71 -43.72 33.85
CA PHE A 197 -8.49 -44.41 32.81
C PHE A 197 -9.97 -44.52 33.14
N GLN A 198 -10.32 -44.70 34.41
CA GLN A 198 -11.71 -44.64 34.87
C GLN A 198 -12.29 -43.24 34.65
N ALA A 199 -11.58 -42.19 35.08
CA ALA A 199 -11.97 -40.80 34.85
C ALA A 199 -12.11 -40.48 33.35
N LYS A 200 -11.16 -40.93 32.52
CA LYS A 200 -11.23 -40.81 31.06
C LYS A 200 -12.49 -41.44 30.47
N ARG A 201 -12.93 -42.60 30.97
CA ARG A 201 -14.16 -43.27 30.53
C ARG A 201 -15.43 -42.50 30.94
N LYS A 202 -15.40 -41.76 32.05
CA LYS A 202 -16.49 -40.86 32.47
C LYS A 202 -16.50 -39.58 31.62
N VAL A 203 -15.35 -38.96 31.40
CA VAL A 203 -15.23 -37.64 30.73
C VAL A 203 -15.46 -37.73 29.22
N ARG A 204 -14.90 -38.73 28.52
CA ARG A 204 -14.91 -38.75 27.05
C ARG A 204 -16.32 -38.78 26.44
N PRO A 205 -17.25 -39.65 26.88
CA PRO A 205 -18.58 -39.72 26.28
C PRO A 205 -19.38 -38.44 26.48
N LYS A 206 -19.15 -37.72 27.58
CA LYS A 206 -19.89 -36.50 27.93
C LYS A 206 -19.69 -35.37 26.92
N LEU A 207 -18.50 -35.28 26.31
CA LEU A 207 -18.23 -34.29 25.27
C LEU A 207 -19.01 -34.57 23.98
N GLY A 208 -19.20 -35.85 23.62
CA GLY A 208 -20.01 -36.25 22.45
C GLY A 208 -21.50 -36.30 22.71
N GLN A 209 -21.93 -36.07 23.96
CA GLN A 209 -23.34 -35.92 24.32
C GLN A 209 -23.78 -34.44 24.29
N LEU A 210 -22.90 -33.51 23.90
CA LEU A 210 -23.27 -32.11 23.83
C LEU A 210 -24.26 -31.89 22.69
N THR A 211 -25.33 -31.17 23.00
CA THR A 211 -26.35 -30.73 22.05
C THR A 211 -26.53 -29.22 22.18
N HIS A 212 -27.45 -28.66 21.40
CA HIS A 212 -27.80 -27.23 21.46
C HIS A 212 -28.70 -26.84 22.64
N SER A 213 -28.78 -27.64 23.72
CA SER A 213 -29.57 -27.32 24.92
C SER A 213 -28.72 -26.86 26.10
N GLN A 214 -29.14 -25.77 26.74
CA GLN A 214 -28.56 -25.19 27.95
C GLN A 214 -28.76 -26.12 29.15
N ARG A 215 -29.92 -26.76 29.28
CA ARG A 215 -30.17 -27.80 30.30
C ARG A 215 -29.18 -28.97 30.17
N GLN A 216 -29.05 -29.53 28.97
CA GLN A 216 -28.14 -30.66 28.75
C GLN A 216 -26.67 -30.27 28.97
N LEU A 217 -26.28 -29.06 28.57
CA LEU A 217 -24.96 -28.49 28.88
C LEU A 217 -24.71 -28.47 30.40
N GLN A 218 -25.69 -28.02 31.20
CA GLN A 218 -25.53 -27.94 32.66
C GLN A 218 -25.43 -29.33 33.30
N GLU A 219 -26.22 -30.30 32.84
CA GLU A 219 -26.15 -31.69 33.32
C GLU A 219 -24.78 -32.32 33.00
N ILE A 220 -24.26 -32.09 31.79
CA ILE A 220 -22.93 -32.54 31.38
C ILE A 220 -21.85 -31.85 32.20
N TYR A 221 -21.94 -30.53 32.40
CA TYR A 221 -21.01 -29.77 33.23
C TYR A 221 -20.96 -30.32 34.66
N ASN A 222 -22.11 -30.54 35.29
CA ASN A 222 -22.21 -31.10 36.64
C ASN A 222 -21.58 -32.51 36.73
N SER A 223 -21.79 -33.35 35.71
CA SER A 223 -21.16 -34.68 35.65
C SER A 223 -19.64 -34.61 35.48
N LEU A 224 -19.15 -33.64 34.70
CA LEU A 224 -17.72 -33.44 34.48
C LEU A 224 -17.02 -32.88 35.72
N ILE A 225 -17.62 -31.92 36.43
CA ILE A 225 -17.02 -31.40 37.67
C ILE A 225 -16.89 -32.50 38.71
N GLN A 226 -17.90 -33.37 38.85
CA GLN A 226 -17.84 -34.51 39.77
C GLN A 226 -16.65 -35.42 39.44
N ALA A 227 -16.49 -35.81 38.17
CA ALA A 227 -15.39 -36.68 37.75
C ALA A 227 -14.01 -36.04 37.93
N VAL A 228 -13.89 -34.72 37.76
CA VAL A 228 -12.63 -33.99 37.94
C VAL A 228 -12.31 -33.76 39.42
N ASP A 229 -13.30 -33.42 40.24
CA ASP A 229 -13.12 -33.24 41.68
C ASP A 229 -12.80 -34.57 42.40
N GLU A 230 -13.35 -35.71 41.94
CA GLU A 230 -12.89 -37.04 42.36
C GLU A 230 -11.39 -37.25 42.11
N CYS A 231 -10.88 -36.82 40.95
CA CYS A 231 -9.45 -36.90 40.62
C CYS A 231 -8.60 -35.96 41.48
N ARG A 232 -9.09 -34.75 41.73
CA ARG A 232 -8.46 -33.75 42.60
C ARG A 232 -8.25 -34.27 44.01
N ASN A 233 -9.27 -34.91 44.58
CA ASN A 233 -9.20 -35.43 45.94
C ASN A 233 -8.31 -36.67 46.05
N ALA A 234 -8.12 -37.42 44.95
CA ALA A 234 -7.28 -38.61 44.95
C ALA A 234 -5.78 -38.28 44.86
N ASN A 235 -5.37 -37.45 43.89
CA ASN A 235 -3.97 -37.10 43.68
C ASN A 235 -3.82 -35.91 42.72
N GLU A 236 -2.89 -34.99 43.02
CA GLU A 236 -2.62 -33.79 42.20
C GLU A 236 -2.18 -34.12 40.76
N ILE A 237 -1.34 -35.14 40.57
CA ILE A 237 -0.89 -35.55 39.22
C ILE A 237 -2.07 -36.12 38.42
N VAL A 238 -2.95 -36.91 39.08
CA VAL A 238 -4.15 -37.47 38.46
C VAL A 238 -5.13 -36.36 38.06
N TYR A 239 -5.25 -35.33 38.88
CA TYR A 239 -6.02 -34.11 38.58
C TYR A 239 -5.51 -33.38 37.34
N HIS A 240 -4.22 -33.06 37.27
CA HIS A 240 -3.65 -32.43 36.08
C HIS A 240 -3.73 -33.33 34.85
N TRP A 241 -3.64 -34.65 35.03
CA TRP A 241 -3.82 -35.61 33.96
C TRP A 241 -5.23 -35.57 33.38
N VAL A 242 -6.28 -35.55 34.22
CA VAL A 242 -7.67 -35.52 33.74
C VAL A 242 -8.02 -34.19 33.09
N LEU A 243 -7.51 -33.07 33.60
CA LEU A 243 -7.66 -31.76 32.94
C LEU A 243 -6.98 -31.72 31.57
N ASN A 244 -5.77 -32.26 31.48
CA ASN A 244 -5.08 -32.38 30.20
C ASN A 244 -5.80 -33.34 29.23
N PHE A 245 -6.42 -34.40 29.76
CA PHE A 245 -7.26 -35.29 28.96
C PHE A 245 -8.49 -34.56 28.43
N PHE A 246 -9.20 -33.80 29.28
CA PHE A 246 -10.32 -32.96 28.89
C PHE A 246 -9.90 -31.97 27.79
N ALA A 247 -8.80 -31.25 27.98
CA ALA A 247 -8.26 -30.32 26.98
C ALA A 247 -7.97 -30.99 25.63
N LYS A 248 -7.40 -32.21 25.63
CA LYS A 248 -7.19 -33.00 24.40
C LYS A 248 -8.52 -33.41 23.76
N ALA A 249 -9.51 -33.76 24.56
CA ALA A 249 -10.80 -34.23 24.08
C ALA A 249 -11.63 -33.10 23.47
N VAL A 250 -11.61 -31.90 24.05
CA VAL A 250 -12.22 -30.69 23.45
C VAL A 250 -11.66 -30.41 22.06
N VAL A 251 -10.32 -30.37 21.92
CA VAL A 251 -9.70 -30.12 20.62
C VAL A 251 -9.96 -31.27 19.64
N ALA A 252 -10.01 -32.52 20.10
CA ALA A 252 -10.35 -33.66 19.24
C ALA A 252 -11.79 -33.60 18.73
N GLN A 253 -12.73 -33.11 19.55
CA GLN A 253 -14.12 -32.92 19.17
C GLN A 253 -14.26 -31.81 18.11
N ALA A 254 -13.52 -30.73 18.28
CA ALA A 254 -13.44 -29.63 17.31
C ALA A 254 -12.91 -30.09 15.94
N GLU A 255 -11.97 -31.04 15.93
CA GLU A 255 -11.40 -31.64 14.71
C GLU A 255 -12.36 -32.63 14.01
N VAL A 256 -13.58 -32.85 14.52
CA VAL A 256 -14.53 -33.83 13.96
C VAL A 256 -15.93 -33.22 13.80
N GLU A 257 -16.59 -32.86 14.90
CA GLU A 257 -18.01 -32.45 14.87
C GLU A 257 -18.19 -31.02 14.38
N THR A 258 -17.27 -30.12 14.76
CA THR A 258 -17.34 -28.71 14.35
C THR A 258 -17.01 -28.49 12.88
N ILE A 259 -16.34 -29.45 12.24
CA ILE A 259 -16.16 -29.46 10.78
C ILE A 259 -17.51 -29.70 10.08
N VAL A 260 -18.33 -30.61 10.62
CA VAL A 260 -19.63 -30.98 10.04
C VAL A 260 -20.68 -29.91 10.32
N SER A 261 -20.70 -29.36 11.54
CA SER A 261 -21.61 -28.29 11.92
C SER A 261 -20.93 -27.30 12.83
N ILE A 262 -20.74 -26.08 12.34
CA ILE A 262 -20.13 -24.96 13.09
C ILE A 262 -20.90 -24.65 14.38
N GLN A 263 -22.21 -24.92 14.40
CA GLN A 263 -23.09 -24.64 15.54
C GLN A 263 -22.68 -25.46 16.77
N THR A 264 -22.10 -26.66 16.58
CA THR A 264 -21.54 -27.47 17.69
C THR A 264 -20.45 -26.74 18.50
N ALA A 265 -19.85 -25.68 17.94
CA ALA A 265 -18.91 -24.83 18.66
C ALA A 265 -19.54 -24.10 19.86
N THR A 266 -20.84 -23.78 19.83
CA THR A 266 -21.51 -23.07 20.95
C THR A 266 -21.47 -23.87 22.24
N PRO A 267 -22.08 -25.08 22.33
CA PRO A 267 -22.09 -25.83 23.59
C PRO A 267 -20.69 -26.26 24.01
N LEU A 268 -19.82 -26.62 23.07
CA LEU A 268 -18.46 -27.07 23.37
C LEU A 268 -17.57 -25.92 23.86
N GLY A 269 -17.66 -24.75 23.24
CA GLY A 269 -16.93 -23.54 23.63
C GLY A 269 -17.39 -23.03 25.00
N LYS A 270 -18.71 -22.96 25.22
CA LYS A 270 -19.29 -22.55 26.50
C LYS A 270 -18.90 -23.50 27.63
N LEU A 271 -18.96 -24.82 27.40
CA LEU A 271 -18.49 -25.82 28.37
C LEU A 271 -17.01 -25.61 28.72
N ALA A 272 -16.16 -25.41 27.70
CA ALA A 272 -14.73 -25.22 27.91
C ALA A 272 -14.45 -23.93 28.73
N ALA A 273 -15.17 -22.84 28.45
CA ALA A 273 -15.09 -21.60 29.22
C ALA A 273 -15.53 -21.78 30.68
N MET A 274 -16.66 -22.45 30.92
CA MET A 274 -17.14 -22.77 32.28
C MET A 274 -16.12 -23.61 33.06
N MET A 275 -15.54 -24.63 32.42
CA MET A 275 -14.51 -25.47 33.02
C MET A 275 -13.22 -24.67 33.30
N MET A 276 -12.84 -23.72 32.45
CA MET A 276 -11.69 -22.82 32.67
C MET A 276 -11.90 -21.91 33.88
N VAL A 277 -13.12 -21.39 34.09
CA VAL A 277 -13.46 -20.60 35.28
C VAL A 277 -13.30 -21.43 36.55
N ARG A 278 -13.80 -22.68 36.54
CA ARG A 278 -13.77 -23.57 37.70
C ARG A 278 -12.37 -24.10 38.03
N TYR A 279 -11.54 -24.33 37.02
CA TYR A 279 -10.24 -25.00 37.14
C TYR A 279 -9.12 -24.14 36.55
N GLU A 280 -8.48 -23.32 37.39
CA GLU A 280 -7.41 -22.40 36.98
C GLU A 280 -6.34 -23.04 36.05
N PRO A 281 -5.79 -24.24 36.34
CA PRO A 281 -4.74 -24.82 35.49
C PRO A 281 -5.22 -25.19 34.09
N LEU A 282 -6.53 -25.35 33.89
CA LEU A 282 -7.09 -25.80 32.63
C LEU A 282 -6.87 -24.77 31.51
N LYS A 283 -6.83 -23.47 31.84
CA LYS A 283 -6.61 -22.41 30.86
C LYS A 283 -5.34 -22.65 30.04
N GLU A 284 -4.21 -22.80 30.72
CA GLU A 284 -2.93 -23.01 30.05
C GLU A 284 -2.86 -24.35 29.31
N LEU A 285 -3.43 -25.41 29.89
CA LEU A 285 -3.47 -26.74 29.29
C LEU A 285 -4.25 -26.74 27.97
N LEU A 286 -5.43 -26.10 27.96
CA LEU A 286 -6.29 -26.04 26.78
C LEU A 286 -5.69 -25.13 25.70
N LEU A 287 -5.17 -23.96 26.06
CA LEU A 287 -4.49 -23.08 25.10
C LEU A 287 -3.25 -23.75 24.46
N ALA A 288 -2.45 -24.47 25.24
CA ALA A 288 -1.33 -25.23 24.70
C ALA A 288 -1.77 -26.32 23.71
N ARG A 289 -2.95 -26.92 23.90
CA ARG A 289 -3.53 -27.89 22.96
C ARG A 289 -4.06 -27.23 21.68
N PHE A 290 -4.73 -26.09 21.80
CA PHE A 290 -5.14 -25.28 20.66
C PHE A 290 -3.93 -24.85 19.83
N VAL A 291 -2.93 -24.19 20.43
CA VAL A 291 -1.74 -23.69 19.72
C VAL A 291 -0.93 -24.83 19.10
N LYS A 292 -0.81 -25.99 19.77
CA LYS A 292 -0.14 -27.15 19.16
C LYS A 292 -0.81 -27.63 17.86
N LYS A 293 -2.13 -27.51 17.76
CA LYS A 293 -2.94 -28.12 16.70
C LYS A 293 -3.39 -27.14 15.62
N CYS A 294 -3.59 -25.88 15.99
CA CYS A 294 -3.91 -24.73 15.16
C CYS A 294 -3.13 -23.52 15.70
N PRO A 295 -1.84 -23.35 15.32
CA PRO A 295 -1.03 -22.22 15.78
C PRO A 295 -1.57 -20.85 15.34
N LEU A 296 -2.39 -20.84 14.28
CA LEU A 296 -3.02 -19.62 13.75
C LEU A 296 -3.87 -18.91 14.80
N VAL A 297 -4.41 -19.61 15.81
CA VAL A 297 -5.22 -18.97 16.89
C VAL A 297 -4.46 -17.93 17.71
N ILE A 298 -3.12 -17.97 17.70
CA ILE A 298 -2.27 -16.91 18.29
C ILE A 298 -1.60 -16.04 17.23
N GLY A 299 -1.91 -16.23 15.96
CA GLY A 299 -1.29 -15.56 14.82
C GLY A 299 0.12 -16.06 14.48
N TYR A 300 0.47 -17.27 14.92
CA TYR A 300 1.75 -17.88 14.56
C TYR A 300 1.67 -18.50 13.16
N THR A 301 2.62 -18.13 12.30
CA THR A 301 2.79 -18.68 10.95
C THR A 301 4.28 -18.87 10.64
N CYS A 302 4.64 -20.00 10.04
CA CYS A 302 5.97 -20.23 9.48
C CYS A 302 5.88 -20.95 8.12
N ALA A 303 7.00 -20.99 7.39
CA ALA A 303 7.11 -21.76 6.15
C ALA A 303 6.82 -23.26 6.37
N ILE A 304 6.21 -23.91 5.39
CA ILE A 304 5.76 -25.31 5.42
C ILE A 304 6.46 -26.20 4.38
N ASP A 305 7.56 -25.70 3.82
CA ASP A 305 8.38 -26.42 2.83
C ASP A 305 9.16 -27.57 3.48
N THR A 306 9.46 -27.44 4.77
CA THR A 306 10.14 -28.45 5.57
C THR A 306 9.15 -29.28 6.39
N GLU A 307 9.55 -30.51 6.73
CA GLU A 307 8.79 -31.36 7.66
C GLU A 307 8.62 -30.69 9.03
N GLU A 308 9.66 -30.06 9.55
CA GLU A 308 9.59 -29.32 10.80
C GLU A 308 8.55 -28.19 10.72
N GLY A 309 8.55 -27.42 9.63
CA GLY A 309 7.57 -26.36 9.38
C GLY A 309 6.13 -26.89 9.39
N ARG A 310 5.88 -28.00 8.71
CA ARG A 310 4.57 -28.68 8.73
C ARG A 310 4.16 -29.14 10.12
N ILE A 311 5.08 -29.75 10.88
CA ILE A 311 4.83 -30.16 12.28
C ILE A 311 4.54 -28.94 13.17
N ARG A 312 5.26 -27.84 12.98
CA ARG A 312 5.05 -26.58 13.70
C ARG A 312 3.69 -25.98 13.39
N MET A 313 3.28 -25.99 12.13
CA MET A 313 1.96 -25.55 11.65
C MET A 313 0.81 -26.53 11.94
N GLY A 314 1.08 -27.64 12.62
CA GLY A 314 0.05 -28.58 13.09
C GLY A 314 -0.44 -29.57 12.05
N TRP A 315 0.26 -29.77 10.93
CA TRP A 315 -0.07 -30.79 9.93
C TRP A 315 0.02 -32.20 10.53
N LYS A 316 -0.87 -33.08 10.09
CA LYS A 316 -0.93 -34.49 10.47
C LYS A 316 -0.40 -35.37 9.35
N ARG A 317 0.14 -36.52 9.76
CA ARG A 317 0.40 -37.65 8.86
C ARG A 317 -0.68 -38.71 9.03
N LYS A 318 -1.22 -39.24 7.93
CA LYS A 318 -2.12 -40.40 7.87
C LYS A 318 -1.45 -41.46 6.99
N GLY A 319 -1.16 -42.63 7.54
CA GLY A 319 -0.46 -43.70 6.82
C GLY A 319 0.93 -43.28 6.30
N GLY A 320 1.67 -42.47 7.06
CA GLY A 320 2.99 -41.97 6.68
C GLY A 320 2.98 -40.79 5.70
N LYS A 321 1.85 -40.48 5.05
CA LYS A 321 1.71 -39.31 4.15
C LYS A 321 1.10 -38.11 4.87
N TRP A 322 1.45 -36.90 4.44
CA TRP A 322 0.79 -35.69 4.92
C TRP A 322 -0.70 -35.70 4.56
N GLU A 323 -1.54 -35.16 5.44
CA GLU A 323 -2.95 -34.90 5.12
C GLU A 323 -3.07 -33.93 3.93
N GLU A 324 -4.22 -33.93 3.27
CA GLU A 324 -4.46 -33.05 2.13
C GLU A 324 -4.70 -31.60 2.58
N PRO A 325 -4.33 -30.59 1.76
CA PRO A 325 -4.51 -29.18 2.12
C PRO A 325 -5.94 -28.81 2.54
N ASN A 326 -6.97 -29.35 1.87
CA ASN A 326 -8.35 -29.08 2.23
C ASN A 326 -8.70 -29.67 3.60
N SER A 327 -8.32 -30.93 3.86
CA SER A 327 -8.53 -31.58 5.15
C SER A 327 -7.78 -30.87 6.29
N TYR A 328 -6.58 -30.36 6.01
CA TYR A 328 -5.83 -29.51 6.94
C TYR A 328 -6.59 -28.21 7.26
N SER A 329 -7.06 -27.48 6.24
CA SER A 329 -7.82 -26.23 6.40
C SER A 329 -9.12 -26.44 7.17
N GLU A 330 -9.93 -27.43 6.79
CA GLU A 330 -11.20 -27.78 7.48
C GLU A 330 -10.97 -28.08 8.96
N ARG A 331 -9.93 -28.87 9.26
CA ARG A 331 -9.57 -29.22 10.63
C ARG A 331 -9.15 -28.00 11.46
N LEU A 332 -8.32 -27.12 10.90
CA LEU A 332 -7.91 -25.90 11.58
C LEU A 332 -9.09 -24.95 11.78
N SER A 333 -10.02 -24.88 10.83
CA SER A 333 -11.25 -24.09 10.94
C SER A 333 -12.17 -24.62 12.02
N GLY A 334 -12.39 -25.94 12.13
CA GLY A 334 -13.16 -26.53 13.24
C GLY A 334 -12.55 -26.22 14.60
N ILE A 335 -11.21 -26.33 14.73
CA ILE A 335 -10.49 -25.93 15.95
C ILE A 335 -10.66 -24.43 16.25
N CYS A 336 -10.53 -23.58 15.23
CA CYS A 336 -10.66 -22.13 15.36
C CYS A 336 -12.08 -21.72 15.76
N ALA A 337 -13.12 -22.39 15.26
CA ALA A 337 -14.50 -22.13 15.64
C ALA A 337 -14.72 -22.33 17.15
N VAL A 338 -14.28 -23.46 17.72
CA VAL A 338 -14.41 -23.73 19.16
C VAL A 338 -13.53 -22.76 19.98
N TRP A 339 -12.31 -22.48 19.53
CA TRP A 339 -11.45 -21.49 20.17
C TRP A 339 -12.11 -20.11 20.20
N THR A 340 -12.74 -19.70 19.09
CA THR A 340 -13.44 -18.41 18.98
C THR A 340 -14.68 -18.40 19.88
N ALA A 341 -15.46 -19.48 19.89
CA ALA A 341 -16.63 -19.64 20.75
C ALA A 341 -16.28 -19.47 22.23
N ILE A 342 -15.11 -19.93 22.68
CA ILE A 342 -14.61 -19.66 24.05
C ILE A 342 -14.43 -18.16 24.30
N THR A 343 -13.89 -17.41 23.34
CA THR A 343 -13.62 -15.96 23.51
C THR A 343 -14.86 -15.10 23.61
N ILE A 344 -15.99 -15.56 23.05
CA ILE A 344 -17.28 -14.85 23.03
C ILE A 344 -18.30 -15.42 24.02
N SER A 345 -17.95 -16.51 24.72
CA SER A 345 -18.88 -17.19 25.62
C SER A 345 -19.20 -16.35 26.85
N GLN A 346 -20.49 -16.18 27.12
CA GLN A 346 -20.97 -15.61 28.37
C GLN A 346 -21.03 -16.72 29.44
N VAL A 347 -20.18 -16.60 30.47
CA VAL A 347 -20.10 -17.54 31.60
C VAL A 347 -20.18 -16.78 32.91
N ASP A 348 -20.76 -17.41 33.93
CA ASP A 348 -20.73 -16.86 35.29
C ASP A 348 -19.31 -17.01 35.86
N THR A 349 -18.66 -15.87 36.08
CA THR A 349 -17.30 -15.81 36.61
C THR A 349 -17.25 -15.51 38.10
N ALA A 350 -18.40 -15.40 38.79
CA ALA A 350 -18.49 -15.02 40.20
C ALA A 350 -17.67 -13.76 40.53
N GLY A 351 -17.67 -12.78 39.63
CA GLY A 351 -16.94 -11.51 39.77
C GLY A 351 -15.48 -11.52 39.31
N GLN A 352 -14.95 -12.65 38.83
CA GLN A 352 -13.61 -12.71 38.23
C GLN A 352 -13.62 -12.31 36.74
N PRO A 353 -12.48 -11.86 36.17
CA PRO A 353 -12.37 -11.67 34.73
C PRO A 353 -12.61 -12.98 33.97
N HIS A 354 -13.22 -12.89 32.78
CA HIS A 354 -13.36 -14.03 31.90
C HIS A 354 -11.97 -14.67 31.63
N PRO A 355 -11.82 -16.01 31.69
CA PRO A 355 -10.51 -16.65 31.65
C PRO A 355 -9.77 -16.43 30.34
N TYR A 356 -10.49 -16.26 29.23
CA TYR A 356 -9.91 -16.02 27.91
C TYR A 356 -10.80 -15.11 27.04
N PRO A 357 -10.79 -13.79 27.30
CA PRO A 357 -11.81 -12.85 26.80
C PRO A 357 -11.64 -12.46 25.32
N ILE A 358 -12.59 -11.70 24.78
CA ILE A 358 -12.74 -11.35 23.36
C ILE A 358 -11.57 -10.52 22.79
N GLU A 359 -10.72 -9.91 23.62
CA GLU A 359 -9.47 -9.26 23.21
C GLU A 359 -8.52 -10.23 22.53
N ASN A 360 -8.63 -11.53 22.83
CA ASN A 360 -7.86 -12.55 22.13
C ASN A 360 -8.35 -12.73 20.68
N SER A 361 -9.64 -12.55 20.40
CA SER A 361 -10.19 -12.51 19.04
C SER A 361 -9.68 -11.30 18.26
N TRP A 362 -9.59 -10.13 18.90
CA TRP A 362 -8.95 -8.95 18.29
C TRP A 362 -7.48 -9.22 17.94
N ARG A 363 -6.72 -9.76 18.89
CA ARG A 363 -5.29 -10.09 18.69
C ARG A 363 -5.12 -11.11 17.57
N PHE A 364 -5.95 -12.14 17.51
CA PHE A 364 -5.96 -13.11 16.42
C PHE A 364 -6.17 -12.42 15.07
N ALA A 365 -7.27 -11.69 14.90
CA ALA A 365 -7.62 -11.05 13.64
C ALA A 365 -6.55 -10.05 13.18
N ALA A 366 -6.04 -9.24 14.11
CA ALA A 366 -4.97 -8.27 13.84
C ALA A 366 -3.64 -8.95 13.48
N ARG A 367 -3.25 -10.04 14.15
CA ARG A 367 -2.00 -10.76 13.84
C ARG A 367 -2.07 -11.46 12.49
N LEU A 368 -3.21 -12.07 12.14
CA LEU A 368 -3.41 -12.67 10.81
C LEU A 368 -3.36 -11.63 9.70
N ALA A 369 -4.06 -10.49 9.87
CA ALA A 369 -4.05 -9.40 8.89
C ALA A 369 -2.66 -8.76 8.69
N ASN A 370 -1.78 -8.86 9.70
CA ASN A 370 -0.40 -8.38 9.65
C ASN A 370 0.63 -9.46 9.28
N THR A 371 0.18 -10.66 8.89
CA THR A 371 1.08 -11.75 8.46
C THR A 371 1.73 -11.39 7.12
N PRO A 372 3.04 -11.62 6.93
CA PRO A 372 3.71 -11.37 5.66
C PRO A 372 3.07 -12.14 4.50
N VAL A 373 2.94 -11.48 3.34
CA VAL A 373 2.19 -11.99 2.18
C VAL A 373 2.75 -13.31 1.67
N GLU A 374 4.06 -13.50 1.72
CA GLU A 374 4.77 -14.71 1.34
C GLU A 374 4.40 -15.92 2.20
N LEU A 375 3.96 -15.71 3.45
CA LEU A 375 3.55 -16.77 4.36
C LEU A 375 2.04 -17.07 4.31
N LEU A 376 1.24 -16.17 3.71
CA LEU A 376 -0.20 -16.36 3.60
C LEU A 376 -0.53 -17.57 2.72
N THR A 377 -1.51 -18.36 3.17
CA THR A 377 -2.04 -19.54 2.47
C THR A 377 -3.55 -19.51 2.53
N ASP A 378 -4.22 -20.31 1.69
CA ASP A 378 -5.69 -20.45 1.71
C ASP A 378 -6.24 -20.74 3.12
N THR A 379 -5.51 -21.52 3.93
CA THR A 379 -5.89 -21.83 5.32
C THR A 379 -6.04 -20.60 6.22
N HIS A 380 -5.25 -19.54 6.01
CA HIS A 380 -5.37 -18.29 6.79
C HIS A 380 -6.74 -17.63 6.57
N PHE A 381 -7.23 -17.65 5.33
CA PHE A 381 -8.53 -17.12 4.97
C PHE A 381 -9.66 -18.06 5.42
N SER A 382 -9.42 -19.38 5.40
CA SER A 382 -10.38 -20.36 5.91
C SER A 382 -10.65 -20.17 7.40
N VAL A 383 -9.59 -20.03 8.23
CA VAL A 383 -9.75 -19.77 9.67
C VAL A 383 -10.27 -18.36 9.97
N MET A 384 -9.96 -17.36 9.14
CA MET A 384 -10.56 -16.04 9.31
C MET A 384 -12.05 -16.06 8.97
N GLY A 385 -12.43 -16.80 7.93
CA GLY A 385 -13.82 -17.00 7.53
C GLY A 385 -14.64 -17.68 8.62
N ILE A 386 -14.11 -18.73 9.25
CA ILE A 386 -14.83 -19.40 10.35
C ILE A 386 -14.92 -18.51 11.59
N TRP A 387 -13.87 -17.74 11.89
CA TRP A 387 -13.90 -16.75 12.96
C TRP A 387 -14.98 -15.68 12.70
N TRP A 388 -15.12 -15.23 11.45
CA TRP A 388 -16.16 -14.29 11.06
C TRP A 388 -17.56 -14.87 11.29
N ASP A 389 -17.80 -16.12 10.84
CA ASP A 389 -19.08 -16.80 11.03
C ASP A 389 -19.46 -16.94 12.51
N VAL A 390 -18.46 -17.11 13.39
CA VAL A 390 -18.68 -17.33 14.82
C VAL A 390 -18.86 -16.03 15.60
N ALA A 391 -18.05 -15.01 15.33
CA ALA A 391 -17.87 -13.89 16.25
C ALA A 391 -18.06 -12.50 15.65
N SER A 392 -18.23 -12.34 14.33
CA SER A 392 -18.20 -10.99 13.73
C SER A 392 -19.29 -10.05 14.26
N GLU A 393 -20.48 -10.55 14.60
CA GLU A 393 -21.54 -9.75 15.24
C GLU A 393 -21.11 -9.26 16.63
N ILE A 394 -20.74 -10.19 17.52
CA ILE A 394 -20.33 -9.87 18.90
C ILE A 394 -19.08 -8.99 18.90
N PHE A 395 -18.14 -9.24 17.99
CA PHE A 395 -16.92 -8.47 17.82
C PHE A 395 -17.22 -7.02 17.39
N LEU A 396 -18.17 -6.81 16.48
CA LEU A 396 -18.58 -5.47 16.09
C LEU A 396 -19.26 -4.74 17.25
N ASN A 397 -20.10 -5.43 18.02
CA ASN A 397 -20.77 -4.86 19.18
C ASN A 397 -19.78 -4.42 20.27
N GLU A 398 -18.73 -5.21 20.50
CA GLU A 398 -17.70 -4.90 21.50
C GLU A 398 -16.79 -3.74 21.09
N TYR A 399 -16.30 -3.74 19.84
CA TYR A 399 -15.27 -2.78 19.39
C TYR A 399 -15.80 -1.61 18.55
N GLY A 400 -17.09 -1.60 18.24
CA GLY A 400 -17.77 -0.58 17.44
C GLY A 400 -17.00 -0.19 16.19
N ARG A 401 -16.66 1.10 16.08
CA ARG A 401 -15.97 1.66 14.91
C ARG A 401 -14.59 1.04 14.65
N GLN A 402 -13.86 0.61 15.68
CA GLN A 402 -12.56 -0.02 15.48
C GLN A 402 -12.72 -1.46 14.96
N GLY A 403 -13.74 -2.17 15.45
CA GLY A 403 -14.14 -3.47 14.93
C GLY A 403 -14.51 -3.37 13.44
N GLN A 404 -15.34 -2.39 13.09
CA GLN A 404 -15.74 -2.12 11.70
C GLN A 404 -14.53 -1.95 10.77
N LYS A 405 -13.56 -1.11 11.17
CA LYS A 405 -12.35 -0.88 10.37
C LYS A 405 -11.52 -2.15 10.16
N LEU A 406 -11.45 -3.02 11.16
CA LEU A 406 -10.73 -4.28 11.06
C LEU A 406 -11.46 -5.26 10.13
N LEU A 407 -12.77 -5.38 10.25
CA LEU A 407 -13.59 -6.19 9.34
C LEU A 407 -13.43 -5.69 7.90
N GLU A 408 -13.53 -4.38 7.67
CA GLU A 408 -13.28 -3.75 6.36
C GLU A 408 -11.89 -4.08 5.80
N LEU A 409 -10.84 -3.99 6.63
CA LEU A 409 -9.48 -4.34 6.24
C LEU A 409 -9.38 -5.81 5.78
N ILE A 410 -9.98 -6.72 6.55
CA ILE A 410 -9.91 -8.17 6.35
C ILE A 410 -10.62 -8.60 5.06
N HIS A 411 -11.83 -8.08 4.80
CA HIS A 411 -12.61 -8.49 3.63
C HIS A 411 -12.28 -7.68 2.35
N THR A 412 -11.40 -6.67 2.41
CA THR A 412 -10.97 -5.88 1.24
C THR A 412 -9.46 -5.97 1.00
N LYS A 413 -8.68 -5.11 1.66
CA LYS A 413 -7.26 -4.89 1.38
C LYS A 413 -6.40 -6.10 1.70
N TRP A 414 -6.77 -6.90 2.72
CA TRP A 414 -6.01 -8.10 3.06
C TRP A 414 -6.14 -9.19 1.99
N ILE A 415 -7.36 -9.43 1.49
CA ILE A 415 -7.60 -10.34 0.37
C ILE A 415 -6.95 -9.84 -0.92
N ALA A 416 -7.00 -8.53 -1.19
CA ALA A 416 -6.41 -7.94 -2.39
C ALA A 416 -4.90 -8.22 -2.52
N GLN A 417 -4.17 -8.37 -1.40
CA GLN A 417 -2.73 -8.71 -1.41
C GLN A 417 -2.41 -10.08 -2.00
N VAL A 418 -3.39 -10.99 -2.05
CA VAL A 418 -3.24 -12.37 -2.55
C VAL A 418 -4.16 -12.67 -3.73
N ALA A 419 -4.73 -11.64 -4.37
CA ALA A 419 -5.71 -11.81 -5.45
C ALA A 419 -5.20 -12.70 -6.60
N GLU A 420 -3.92 -12.59 -6.95
CA GLU A 420 -3.27 -13.40 -7.99
C GLU A 420 -3.26 -14.90 -7.67
N ARG A 421 -3.30 -15.27 -6.38
CA ARG A 421 -3.24 -16.67 -5.92
C ARG A 421 -4.59 -17.38 -5.98
N LYS A 422 -5.69 -16.64 -6.21
CA LYS A 422 -7.05 -17.17 -6.41
C LYS A 422 -7.49 -18.16 -5.33
N TYR A 423 -7.19 -17.86 -4.07
CA TYR A 423 -7.58 -18.70 -2.93
C TYR A 423 -9.10 -18.76 -2.75
N PRO A 424 -9.73 -19.95 -2.80
CA PRO A 424 -11.18 -20.09 -2.62
C PRO A 424 -11.67 -19.55 -1.28
N ALA A 425 -10.92 -19.76 -0.20
CA ALA A 425 -11.32 -19.25 1.11
C ALA A 425 -11.23 -17.71 1.21
N ALA A 426 -10.33 -17.09 0.45
CA ALA A 426 -10.25 -15.64 0.35
C ALA A 426 -11.47 -15.08 -0.41
N LEU A 427 -11.92 -15.75 -1.48
CA LEU A 427 -13.14 -15.38 -2.18
C LEU A 427 -14.38 -15.50 -1.26
N ARG A 428 -14.49 -16.59 -0.48
CA ARG A 428 -15.56 -16.74 0.51
C ARG A 428 -15.58 -15.56 1.50
N LEU A 429 -14.43 -15.17 2.01
CA LEU A 429 -14.31 -14.07 2.97
C LEU A 429 -14.69 -12.71 2.35
N LEU A 430 -14.40 -12.51 1.06
CA LEU A 430 -14.87 -11.34 0.31
C LEU A 430 -16.41 -11.31 0.26
N LEU A 431 -17.04 -12.44 -0.08
CA LEU A 431 -18.50 -12.56 -0.16
C LEU A 431 -19.17 -12.29 1.20
N LEU A 432 -18.62 -12.83 2.30
CA LEU A 432 -19.09 -12.52 3.66
C LEU A 432 -19.07 -11.01 3.96
N GLY A 433 -18.00 -10.32 3.52
CA GLY A 433 -17.90 -8.88 3.65
C GLY A 433 -18.91 -8.11 2.79
N GLU A 434 -19.20 -8.59 1.58
CA GLU A 434 -20.23 -8.00 0.72
C GLU A 434 -21.64 -8.16 1.30
N ASP A 435 -21.97 -9.34 1.83
CA ASP A 435 -23.25 -9.60 2.49
C ASP A 435 -23.43 -8.70 3.72
N TRP A 436 -22.36 -8.50 4.50
CA TRP A 436 -22.36 -7.53 5.59
C TRP A 436 -22.62 -6.10 5.10
N LYS A 437 -21.98 -5.68 4.00
CA LYS A 437 -22.14 -4.31 3.48
C LYS A 437 -23.51 -4.04 2.85
N LYS A 438 -24.09 -5.03 2.17
CA LYS A 438 -25.38 -4.91 1.48
C LYS A 438 -26.57 -5.11 2.41
N GLU A 439 -26.49 -6.13 3.26
CA GLU A 439 -27.63 -6.63 4.01
C GLU A 439 -27.46 -6.46 5.54
N GLY A 440 -26.30 -6.00 6.01
CA GLY A 440 -25.99 -5.93 7.44
C GLY A 440 -25.76 -7.31 8.06
N LYS A 441 -25.68 -8.38 7.27
CA LYS A 441 -25.51 -9.76 7.76
C LYS A 441 -24.12 -9.96 8.35
N LEU A 442 -24.08 -10.25 9.64
CA LEU A 442 -22.88 -10.67 10.35
C LEU A 442 -23.03 -12.12 10.79
N GLY A 443 -21.89 -12.77 11.02
CA GLY A 443 -21.82 -14.12 11.57
C GLY A 443 -21.99 -14.10 13.09
N ASN A 444 -22.83 -15.00 13.56
CA ASN A 444 -22.98 -15.33 14.97
C ASN A 444 -23.42 -16.79 15.11
N LEU A 445 -23.03 -17.41 16.21
CA LEU A 445 -23.54 -18.72 16.55
C LEU A 445 -24.95 -18.64 17.15
N LEU A 446 -25.75 -19.67 16.93
CA LEU A 446 -27.06 -19.76 17.55
C LEU A 446 -26.90 -19.86 19.08
N PRO A 447 -27.71 -19.10 19.85
CA PRO A 447 -27.75 -19.27 21.30
C PRO A 447 -28.23 -20.69 21.63
N LEU A 448 -27.85 -21.18 22.81
CA LEU A 448 -28.35 -22.46 23.30
C LEU A 448 -29.85 -22.34 23.60
N GLU A 449 -30.59 -23.36 23.20
CA GLU A 449 -32.00 -23.53 23.56
C GLU A 449 -32.11 -23.75 25.08
N PRO A 450 -33.14 -23.21 25.74
CA PRO A 450 -33.29 -23.29 27.20
C PRO A 450 -33.24 -24.72 27.77
#